data_AF-A0A6M2DLU6-F1
#
_entry.id   AF-A0A6M2DLU6-F1
#
_cell.length_a   1.000
_cell.length_b   1.000
_cell.length_c   1.000
_cell.angle_alpha   90.00
_cell.angle_beta   90.00
_cell.angle_gamma   90.00
#
_symmetry.space_group_name_H-M   'P 1'
#
loop_
_entity.id
_entity.type
_entity.pdbx_description
1 polymer ?
#
loop_
_entity_poly.entity_id
_entity_poly.type
_entity_poly.pdbx_seq_one_letter_code
_entity_poly.pdbx_strand_id
1 'polypeptide(L)'
;MTSQVITASNGDVRLRRELGLFSAISMIVGVMIGSGVFVSPSSALMHSGSVGFCLLVWAICGVISLLGALAFAELGTVVPRSGAEYAYFLESFGDKNKFWGPLPAFVCSWVYVVVLRPAEVAVIVLTFAEYAVQPFVSCNQGDLIKKIVALLAIGLITFINITSVKLYVKLQNVFATCKVVACLVVIAGGLFELWQGRVERLTSGFAGSTTSLGSIALAFYSGLWAYDGWSSVTTVTEEIQKPEVNIPRSIVIAVPLITALYVSMNAAYLAVLDIPEMIASPAVGLAFGERALGPFRFIIPLGVAISTFGCALSIQFGVTRLCYVAAQEGHMAQALSYVHITRMTPAPAVAMQGIIAAAFMLSGDVIALIDFASFLIWFFYGCAMVSLLVLRKTKANVHRPYKVPTIIPIFILLVAIFLSVMPIATDPSPKFLFAVGFILSGVAVYIPFVYYKKKPSWMEGLTYFIQVLFEVVPPRISID
;
A
#
# COMPACT_ATOMS: atom_id res chain seq x y z
N MET A 1 18.03 14.35 -34.56
CA MET A 1 17.75 14.36 -33.11
C MET A 1 16.89 15.57 -32.82
N THR A 2 15.58 15.43 -33.00
CA THR A 2 14.62 16.52 -32.91
C THR A 2 13.74 16.23 -31.71
N SER A 3 13.97 16.95 -30.62
CA SER A 3 13.10 16.94 -29.45
C SER A 3 11.75 17.52 -29.88
N GLN A 4 10.79 16.66 -30.22
CA GLN A 4 9.42 17.08 -30.41
C GLN A 4 8.85 17.41 -29.03
N VAL A 5 8.97 18.69 -28.69
CA VAL A 5 8.08 19.37 -27.76
C VAL A 5 6.68 19.24 -28.36
N ILE A 6 5.94 18.21 -27.93
CA ILE A 6 4.48 18.24 -28.06
C ILE A 6 4.02 19.21 -26.97
N THR A 7 4.10 20.50 -27.28
CA THR A 7 3.23 21.50 -26.66
C THR A 7 1.81 21.06 -26.96
N ALA A 8 1.12 20.55 -25.94
CA ALA A 8 -0.33 20.67 -25.92
C ALA A 8 -0.64 22.14 -26.20
N SER A 9 -1.55 22.41 -27.11
CA SER A 9 -1.81 23.73 -27.69
C SER A 9 -2.45 24.75 -26.73
N ASN A 10 -2.31 24.56 -25.42
CA ASN A 10 -2.60 25.51 -24.35
C ASN A 10 -1.64 25.21 -23.20
N GLY A 11 -1.08 26.25 -22.55
CA GLY A 11 -0.08 26.15 -21.48
C GLY A 11 -0.56 25.51 -20.17
N ASP A 12 -1.18 24.34 -20.25
CA ASP A 12 -1.79 23.61 -19.14
C ASP A 12 -0.76 22.75 -18.41
N VAL A 13 -0.52 23.11 -17.15
CA VAL A 13 0.35 22.35 -16.24
C VAL A 13 -0.50 21.26 -15.57
N ARG A 14 -0.55 20.06 -16.16
CA ARG A 14 -1.17 18.86 -15.58
C ARG A 14 -0.12 17.78 -15.30
N LEU A 15 -0.42 16.85 -14.39
CA LEU A 15 0.40 15.65 -14.22
C LEU A 15 0.48 14.90 -15.56
N ARG A 16 1.69 14.47 -15.93
CA ARG A 16 1.92 13.83 -17.23
C ARG A 16 1.55 12.35 -17.17
N ARG A 17 0.90 11.85 -18.23
CA ARG A 17 0.61 10.42 -18.43
C ARG A 17 1.85 9.62 -18.81
N GLU A 18 2.71 9.36 -17.83
CA GLU A 18 4.01 8.70 -18.03
C GLU A 18 3.99 7.20 -17.68
N LEU A 19 2.94 6.69 -17.03
CA LEU A 19 2.84 5.28 -16.60
C LEU A 19 2.16 4.40 -17.67
N GLY A 20 2.94 3.56 -18.35
CA GLY A 20 2.43 2.52 -19.24
C GLY A 20 1.93 1.27 -18.50
N LEU A 21 1.45 0.27 -19.24
CA LEU A 21 0.95 -1.00 -18.68
C LEU A 21 2.00 -1.74 -17.85
N PHE A 22 3.24 -1.85 -18.36
CA PHE A 22 4.32 -2.52 -17.63
C PHE A 22 4.59 -1.83 -16.29
N SER A 23 4.67 -0.50 -16.28
CA SER A 23 4.87 0.27 -15.05
C SER A 23 3.69 0.17 -14.10
N ALA A 24 2.45 0.08 -14.59
CA ALA A 24 1.28 -0.19 -13.76
C ALA A 24 1.37 -1.58 -13.10
N ILE A 25 1.79 -2.61 -13.84
CA ILE A 25 2.04 -3.97 -13.30
C ILE A 25 3.17 -3.92 -12.27
N SER A 26 4.30 -3.30 -12.60
CA SER A 26 5.45 -3.15 -11.69
C SER A 26 5.11 -2.36 -10.43
N MET A 27 4.17 -1.42 -10.50
CA MET A 27 3.70 -0.70 -9.33
C MET A 27 2.89 -1.62 -8.40
N ILE A 28 1.93 -2.38 -8.94
CA ILE A 28 1.17 -3.37 -8.16
C ILE A 28 2.12 -4.41 -7.54
N VAL A 29 2.99 -5.00 -8.35
CA VAL A 29 3.99 -5.98 -7.90
C VAL A 29 4.90 -5.39 -6.84
N GLY A 30 5.37 -4.16 -7.02
CA GLY A 30 6.31 -3.57 -6.08
C GLY A 30 5.69 -3.08 -4.77
N VAL A 31 4.39 -2.74 -4.74
CA VAL A 31 3.68 -2.47 -3.48
C VAL A 31 3.30 -3.77 -2.79
N MET A 32 2.66 -4.70 -3.50
CA MET A 32 2.19 -5.98 -2.94
C MET A 32 3.32 -6.87 -2.46
N ILE A 33 4.35 -7.10 -3.29
CA ILE A 33 5.57 -7.81 -2.85
C ILE A 33 6.40 -6.84 -2.02
N GLY A 34 5.95 -6.61 -0.78
CA GLY A 34 6.59 -5.75 0.22
C GLY A 34 7.33 -6.56 1.28
N SER A 35 7.21 -6.14 2.54
CA SER A 35 7.70 -6.88 3.71
C SER A 35 6.79 -8.05 4.10
N GLY A 36 5.50 -7.99 3.77
CA GLY A 36 4.49 -8.95 4.23
C GLY A 36 4.81 -10.42 3.91
N VAL A 37 5.28 -10.72 2.69
CA VAL A 37 5.64 -12.09 2.28
C VAL A 37 6.76 -12.73 3.12
N PHE A 38 7.60 -11.92 3.79
CA PHE A 38 8.71 -12.41 4.60
C PHE A 38 8.36 -12.58 6.09
N VAL A 39 7.28 -11.93 6.55
CA VAL A 39 6.88 -11.87 7.96
C VAL A 39 5.58 -12.63 8.21
N SER A 40 4.57 -12.44 7.37
CA SER A 40 3.26 -13.07 7.49
C SER A 40 3.26 -14.61 7.49
N PRO A 41 4.18 -15.33 6.82
CA PRO A 41 4.15 -16.80 6.82
C PRO A 41 4.17 -17.44 8.22
N SER A 42 4.96 -16.88 9.15
CA SER A 42 5.05 -17.39 10.53
C SER A 42 3.71 -17.30 11.25
N SER A 43 3.09 -16.11 11.23
CA SER A 43 1.78 -15.89 11.86
C SER A 43 0.66 -16.70 11.17
N ALA A 44 0.65 -16.73 9.83
CA ALA A 44 -0.34 -17.51 9.08
C ALA A 44 -0.25 -19.00 9.42
N LEU A 45 0.96 -19.57 9.53
CA LEU A 45 1.16 -20.97 9.91
C LEU A 45 0.76 -21.23 11.36
N MET A 46 1.16 -20.35 12.29
CA MET A 46 0.82 -20.45 13.71
C MET A 46 -0.69 -20.54 13.92
N HIS A 47 -1.46 -19.69 13.23
CA HIS A 47 -2.91 -19.68 13.36
C HIS A 47 -3.61 -20.76 12.54
N SER A 48 -3.04 -21.17 11.41
CA SER A 48 -3.59 -22.26 10.58
C SER A 48 -3.42 -23.63 11.24
N GLY A 49 -2.32 -23.84 11.98
CA GLY A 49 -2.00 -25.09 12.68
C GLY A 49 -1.47 -26.22 11.79
N SER A 50 -1.71 -26.18 10.47
CA SER A 50 -1.23 -27.20 9.52
C SER A 50 -0.68 -26.59 8.23
N VAL A 51 0.16 -27.36 7.54
CA VAL A 51 0.80 -27.03 6.26
C VAL A 51 -0.25 -26.81 5.17
N GLY A 52 -1.15 -27.79 5.00
CA GLY A 52 -2.17 -27.78 3.96
C GLY A 52 -3.17 -26.63 4.13
N PHE A 53 -3.58 -26.35 5.37
CA PHE A 53 -4.48 -25.23 5.62
C PHE A 53 -3.81 -23.88 5.43
N CYS A 54 -2.53 -23.73 5.83
CA CYS A 54 -1.76 -22.52 5.59
C CYS A 54 -1.67 -22.18 4.08
N LEU A 55 -1.35 -23.16 3.22
CA LEU A 55 -1.30 -22.96 1.76
C LEU A 55 -2.67 -22.58 1.18
N LEU A 56 -3.75 -23.18 1.69
CA LEU A 56 -5.12 -22.85 1.29
C LEU A 56 -5.50 -21.43 1.71
N VAL A 57 -5.10 -20.98 2.91
CA VAL A 57 -5.28 -19.59 3.35
C VAL A 57 -4.61 -18.62 2.37
N TRP A 58 -3.35 -18.85 2.00
CA TRP A 58 -2.66 -18.01 1.00
C TRP A 58 -3.38 -17.97 -0.35
N ALA A 59 -3.82 -19.12 -0.87
CA ALA A 59 -4.54 -19.20 -2.13
C ALA A 59 -5.88 -18.43 -2.07
N ILE A 60 -6.66 -18.60 -1.00
CA ILE A 60 -7.94 -17.91 -0.82
C ILE A 60 -7.74 -16.40 -0.63
N CYS A 61 -6.72 -15.98 0.13
CA CYS A 61 -6.35 -14.56 0.25
C CYS A 61 -6.06 -13.94 -1.13
N GLY A 62 -5.34 -14.64 -2.01
CA GLY A 62 -5.10 -14.19 -3.38
C GLY A 62 -6.39 -14.02 -4.19
N VAL A 63 -7.35 -14.95 -4.05
CA VAL A 63 -8.67 -14.85 -4.70
C VAL A 63 -9.47 -13.66 -4.16
N ILE A 64 -9.53 -13.48 -2.83
CA ILE A 64 -10.20 -12.35 -2.19
C ILE A 64 -9.60 -11.04 -2.67
N SER A 65 -8.26 -10.93 -2.71
CA SER A 65 -7.57 -9.73 -3.17
C SER A 65 -7.79 -9.46 -4.66
N LEU A 66 -7.86 -10.50 -5.51
CA LEU A 66 -8.23 -10.33 -6.92
C LEU A 66 -9.65 -9.77 -7.05
N LEU A 67 -10.61 -10.34 -6.32
CA LEU A 67 -12.00 -9.87 -6.33
C LEU A 67 -12.12 -8.42 -5.86
N GLY A 68 -11.41 -8.05 -4.78
CA GLY A 68 -11.32 -6.67 -4.29
C GLY A 68 -10.71 -5.72 -5.32
N ALA A 69 -9.59 -6.12 -5.93
CA ALA A 69 -8.91 -5.34 -6.94
C ALA A 69 -9.77 -5.11 -8.19
N LEU A 70 -10.50 -6.14 -8.65
CA LEU A 70 -11.44 -5.99 -9.76
C LEU A 70 -12.58 -5.00 -9.41
N ALA A 71 -13.12 -5.04 -8.20
CA ALA A 71 -14.14 -4.07 -7.78
C ALA A 71 -13.58 -2.63 -7.77
N PHE A 72 -12.33 -2.44 -7.33
CA PHE A 72 -11.63 -1.16 -7.42
C PHE A 72 -11.29 -0.75 -8.86
N ALA A 73 -11.05 -1.70 -9.76
CA ALA A 73 -10.84 -1.41 -11.18
C ALA A 73 -12.09 -0.76 -11.80
N GLU A 74 -13.30 -1.20 -11.42
CA GLU A 74 -14.52 -0.51 -11.84
C GLU A 74 -14.59 0.90 -11.27
N LEU A 75 -14.29 1.09 -9.97
CA LEU A 75 -14.25 2.44 -9.37
C LEU A 75 -13.25 3.36 -10.06
N GLY A 76 -12.02 2.90 -10.30
CA GLY A 76 -10.96 3.67 -10.96
C GLY A 76 -11.21 3.97 -12.44
N THR A 77 -12.04 3.17 -13.12
CA THR A 77 -12.45 3.44 -14.51
C THR A 77 -13.69 4.33 -14.61
N VAL A 78 -14.58 4.30 -13.62
CA VAL A 78 -15.76 5.19 -13.54
C VAL A 78 -15.38 6.57 -13.01
N VAL A 79 -14.42 6.66 -12.08
CA VAL A 79 -13.92 7.91 -11.49
C VAL A 79 -12.45 8.07 -11.88
N PRO A 80 -12.15 8.61 -13.07
CA PRO A 80 -10.79 8.68 -13.61
C PRO A 80 -9.98 9.84 -13.02
N ARG A 81 -10.02 9.99 -11.68
CA ARG A 81 -9.29 10.99 -10.91
C ARG A 81 -8.26 10.30 -10.00
N SER A 82 -7.17 10.99 -9.71
CA SER A 82 -6.18 10.49 -8.75
C SER A 82 -6.73 10.55 -7.32
N GLY A 83 -6.13 9.79 -6.40
CA GLY A 83 -6.53 9.77 -4.97
C GLY A 83 -7.45 8.62 -4.56
N ALA A 84 -7.81 7.71 -5.47
CA ALA A 84 -8.52 6.45 -5.19
C ALA A 84 -9.76 6.63 -4.27
N GLU A 85 -9.77 6.02 -3.07
CA GLU A 85 -10.91 6.00 -2.15
C GLU A 85 -11.47 7.40 -1.85
N TYR A 86 -10.58 8.38 -1.68
CA TYR A 86 -10.97 9.78 -1.48
C TYR A 86 -11.83 10.30 -2.64
N ALA A 87 -11.38 10.08 -3.87
CA ALA A 87 -12.09 10.51 -5.07
C ALA A 87 -13.41 9.75 -5.21
N TYR A 88 -13.44 8.46 -4.85
CA TYR A 88 -14.65 7.65 -4.88
C TYR A 88 -15.69 8.15 -3.88
N PHE A 89 -15.28 8.49 -2.66
CA PHE A 89 -16.16 9.05 -1.64
C PHE A 89 -16.71 10.41 -2.05
N LEU A 90 -15.85 11.27 -2.57
CA LEU A 90 -16.25 12.59 -3.04
C LEU A 90 -17.28 12.49 -4.17
N GLU A 91 -17.02 11.64 -5.17
CA GLU A 91 -17.92 11.44 -6.31
C GLU A 91 -19.25 10.75 -5.92
N SER A 92 -19.23 9.90 -4.90
CA SER A 92 -20.41 9.13 -4.46
C SER A 92 -21.32 9.93 -3.53
N PHE A 93 -20.75 10.76 -2.66
CA PHE A 93 -21.45 11.38 -1.54
C PHE A 93 -21.40 12.91 -1.55
N GLY A 94 -20.42 13.53 -2.21
CA GLY A 94 -20.16 14.98 -2.18
C GLY A 94 -21.39 15.84 -2.44
N ASP A 95 -22.14 15.51 -3.49
CA ASP A 95 -23.29 16.30 -3.95
C ASP A 95 -24.58 16.08 -3.13
N LYS A 96 -24.61 15.12 -2.20
CA LYS A 96 -25.84 14.76 -1.48
C LYS A 96 -26.21 15.78 -0.40
N ASN A 97 -25.22 16.30 0.32
CA ASN A 97 -25.41 17.23 1.42
C ASN A 97 -24.14 18.04 1.66
N LYS A 98 -24.28 19.36 1.88
CA LYS A 98 -23.14 20.27 2.09
C LYS A 98 -22.23 19.88 3.26
N PHE A 99 -22.78 19.26 4.31
CA PHE A 99 -22.04 18.80 5.49
C PHE A 99 -21.68 17.31 5.40
N TRP A 100 -22.68 16.44 5.18
CA TRP A 100 -22.46 14.99 5.22
C TRP A 100 -21.79 14.44 3.96
N GLY A 101 -21.87 15.16 2.85
CA GLY A 101 -21.36 14.70 1.56
C GLY A 101 -19.84 14.65 1.48
N PRO A 102 -19.11 15.74 1.78
CA PRO A 102 -17.65 15.73 1.71
C PRO A 102 -16.98 15.03 2.91
N LEU A 103 -17.73 14.80 4.00
CA LEU A 103 -17.20 14.28 5.26
C LEU A 103 -16.48 12.91 5.10
N PRO A 104 -17.03 11.88 4.43
CA PRO A 104 -16.33 10.61 4.24
C PRO A 104 -15.02 10.77 3.46
N ALA A 105 -15.01 11.64 2.44
CA ALA A 105 -13.80 11.94 1.68
C ALA A 105 -12.76 12.63 2.56
N PHE A 106 -13.14 13.66 3.32
CA PHE A 106 -12.24 14.35 4.24
C PHE A 106 -11.69 13.42 5.32
N VAL A 107 -12.53 12.60 5.96
CA VAL A 107 -12.09 11.67 7.00
C VAL A 107 -11.13 10.63 6.41
N CYS A 108 -11.39 10.14 5.20
CA CYS A 108 -10.46 9.26 4.49
C CYS A 108 -9.11 9.93 4.26
N SER A 109 -9.08 11.15 3.72
CA SER A 109 -7.81 11.85 3.47
C SER A 109 -7.09 12.19 4.77
N TRP A 110 -7.79 12.62 5.81
CA TRP A 110 -7.25 12.87 7.15
C TRP A 110 -6.54 11.63 7.70
N VAL A 111 -7.22 10.49 7.71
CA VAL A 111 -6.65 9.24 8.23
C VAL A 111 -5.48 8.76 7.39
N TYR A 112 -5.62 8.75 6.05
CA TYR A 112 -4.60 8.25 5.14
C TYR A 112 -3.33 9.09 5.19
N VAL A 113 -3.47 10.42 5.14
CA VAL A 113 -2.34 11.34 5.02
C VAL A 113 -1.63 11.57 6.35
N VAL A 114 -2.36 11.66 7.47
CA VAL A 114 -1.76 12.06 8.75
C VAL A 114 -1.17 10.87 9.50
N VAL A 115 -1.80 9.70 9.43
CA VAL A 115 -1.40 8.55 10.26
C VAL A 115 -1.09 7.32 9.42
N LEU A 116 -2.04 6.85 8.61
CA LEU A 116 -1.98 5.51 8.05
C LEU A 116 -0.81 5.31 7.09
N ARG A 117 -0.68 6.15 6.05
CA ARG A 117 0.40 6.03 5.05
C ARG A 117 1.78 6.40 5.60
N PRO A 118 1.95 7.47 6.40
CA PRO A 118 3.23 7.74 7.05
C PRO A 118 3.70 6.60 7.97
N ALA A 119 2.78 6.02 8.76
CA ALA A 119 3.08 4.90 9.63
C ALA A 119 3.48 3.67 8.82
N GLU A 120 2.74 3.33 7.77
CA GLU A 120 3.05 2.23 6.86
C GLU A 120 4.45 2.38 6.23
N VAL A 121 4.77 3.56 5.71
CA VAL A 121 6.10 3.87 5.16
C VAL A 121 7.18 3.74 6.23
N ALA A 122 6.94 4.27 7.44
CA ALA A 122 7.87 4.16 8.57
C ALA A 122 8.19 2.70 8.92
N VAL A 123 7.17 1.85 9.01
CA VAL A 123 7.30 0.41 9.28
C VAL A 123 8.14 -0.29 8.21
N ILE A 124 7.85 -0.02 6.94
CA ILE A 124 8.55 -0.64 5.81
C ILE A 124 10.00 -0.18 5.76
N VAL A 125 10.28 1.10 6.01
CA VAL A 125 11.65 1.66 6.01
C VAL A 125 12.45 1.18 7.23
N LEU A 126 11.81 0.97 8.38
CA LEU A 126 12.47 0.33 9.52
C LEU A 126 12.80 -1.14 9.22
N THR A 127 11.91 -1.85 8.52
CA THR A 127 12.18 -3.21 8.03
C THR A 127 13.35 -3.20 7.04
N PHE A 128 13.42 -2.23 6.12
CA PHE A 128 14.59 -2.02 5.25
C PHE A 128 15.88 -1.91 6.08
N ALA A 129 15.88 -1.05 7.09
CA ALA A 129 17.07 -0.82 7.90
C ALA A 129 17.49 -2.07 8.71
N GLU A 130 16.52 -2.83 9.24
CA GLU A 130 16.79 -4.09 9.93
C GLU A 130 17.58 -5.05 9.01
N TYR A 131 17.04 -5.33 7.81
CA TYR A 131 17.64 -6.29 6.89
C TYR A 131 18.92 -5.77 6.21
N ALA A 132 19.06 -4.45 6.05
CA ALA A 132 20.27 -3.85 5.49
C ALA A 132 21.44 -3.85 6.49
N VAL A 133 21.17 -3.72 7.78
CA VAL A 133 22.21 -3.60 8.84
C VAL A 133 22.55 -4.94 9.49
N GLN A 134 21.56 -5.83 9.65
CA GLN A 134 21.72 -7.12 10.34
C GLN A 134 22.92 -7.97 9.87
N PRO A 135 23.29 -8.03 8.57
CA PRO A 135 24.46 -8.78 8.13
C PRO A 135 25.81 -8.25 8.64
N PHE A 136 25.86 -6.98 9.09
CA PHE A 136 27.10 -6.28 9.41
C PHE A 136 27.28 -6.00 10.91
N VAL A 137 26.22 -6.07 11.72
CA VAL A 137 26.25 -5.67 13.14
C VAL A 137 25.55 -6.71 14.03
N SER A 138 26.28 -7.29 14.96
CA SER A 138 25.75 -8.21 15.99
C SER A 138 25.00 -7.45 17.10
N CYS A 139 23.94 -8.07 17.64
CA CYS A 139 22.95 -7.52 18.58
C CYS A 139 23.52 -6.66 19.74
N ASN A 140 22.84 -5.52 20.00
CA ASN A 140 22.88 -4.62 21.18
C ASN A 140 23.42 -3.19 20.96
N GLN A 141 24.14 -2.89 19.88
CA GLN A 141 24.50 -1.50 19.50
C GLN A 141 23.83 -1.01 18.20
N GLY A 142 22.96 -1.83 17.61
CA GLY A 142 22.41 -1.62 16.27
C GLY A 142 21.22 -0.67 16.17
N ASP A 143 20.50 -0.37 17.25
CA ASP A 143 19.22 0.36 17.16
C ASP A 143 19.39 1.80 16.68
N LEU A 144 20.46 2.47 17.12
CA LEU A 144 20.79 3.80 16.63
C LEU A 144 21.21 3.77 15.15
N ILE A 145 22.02 2.79 14.75
CA ILE A 145 22.47 2.61 13.37
C ILE A 145 21.28 2.33 12.44
N LYS A 146 20.39 1.43 12.84
CA LYS A 146 19.15 1.11 12.11
C LYS A 146 18.28 2.35 11.95
N LYS A 147 18.09 3.14 13.00
CA LYS A 147 17.34 4.41 12.92
C LYS A 147 18.01 5.41 11.97
N ILE A 148 19.33 5.57 12.01
CA ILE A 148 20.06 6.46 11.08
C ILE A 148 19.91 5.98 9.64
N VAL A 149 20.08 4.68 9.37
CA VAL A 149 19.91 4.09 8.04
C VAL A 149 18.48 4.26 7.54
N ALA A 150 17.48 4.08 8.40
CA ALA A 150 16.07 4.32 8.09
C ALA A 150 15.81 5.80 7.73
N LEU A 151 16.35 6.73 8.51
CA LEU A 151 16.22 8.18 8.24
C LEU A 151 16.90 8.59 6.93
N LEU A 152 18.07 8.04 6.62
CA LEU A 152 18.73 8.26 5.34
C LEU A 152 17.92 7.67 4.17
N ALA A 153 17.35 6.48 4.36
CA ALA A 153 16.52 5.84 3.36
C ALA A 153 15.24 6.65 3.06
N ILE A 154 14.49 7.10 4.07
CA ILE A 154 13.30 7.95 3.83
C ILE A 154 13.69 9.28 3.17
N GLY A 155 14.84 9.85 3.54
CA GLY A 155 15.37 11.07 2.94
C GLY A 155 15.65 10.87 1.44
N LEU A 156 16.31 9.76 1.09
CA LEU A 156 16.58 9.39 -0.30
C LEU A 156 15.29 9.13 -1.09
N ILE A 157 14.33 8.40 -0.51
CA ILE A 157 13.03 8.12 -1.14
C ILE A 157 12.28 9.44 -1.41
N THR A 158 12.23 10.33 -0.42
CA THR A 158 11.61 11.65 -0.52
C THR A 158 12.30 12.48 -1.61
N PHE A 159 13.63 12.46 -1.66
CA PHE A 159 14.41 13.15 -2.69
C PHE A 159 14.13 12.63 -4.10
N ILE A 160 14.07 11.30 -4.29
CA ILE A 160 13.73 10.68 -5.59
C ILE A 160 12.34 11.13 -6.05
N ASN A 161 11.35 11.07 -5.15
CA ASN A 161 9.96 11.43 -5.44
C ASN A 161 9.76 12.93 -5.72
N ILE A 162 10.56 13.81 -5.11
CA ILE A 162 10.59 15.25 -5.44
C ILE A 162 11.25 15.49 -6.80
N THR A 163 12.31 14.75 -7.13
CA THR A 163 13.19 15.09 -8.26
C THR A 163 12.63 14.69 -9.62
N SER A 164 12.15 13.46 -9.79
CA SER A 164 11.66 13.04 -11.11
C SER A 164 10.75 11.82 -11.04
N VAL A 165 9.54 11.96 -11.60
CA VAL A 165 8.62 10.83 -11.85
C VAL A 165 9.28 9.78 -12.75
N LYS A 166 10.07 10.20 -13.76
CA LYS A 166 10.75 9.24 -14.66
C LYS A 166 11.81 8.42 -13.95
N LEU A 167 12.53 9.02 -13.00
CA LEU A 167 13.49 8.30 -12.17
C LEU A 167 12.75 7.28 -11.28
N TYR A 168 11.67 7.71 -10.62
CA TYR A 168 10.79 6.82 -9.86
C TYR A 168 10.35 5.62 -10.71
N VAL A 169 9.78 5.84 -11.89
CA VAL A 169 9.28 4.77 -12.77
C VAL A 169 10.39 3.78 -13.14
N LYS A 170 11.59 4.27 -13.48
CA LYS A 170 12.73 3.42 -13.81
C LYS A 170 13.16 2.57 -12.61
N LEU A 171 13.33 3.18 -11.44
CA LEU A 171 13.72 2.48 -10.22
C LEU A 171 12.65 1.46 -9.81
N GLN A 172 11.38 1.84 -9.88
CA GLN A 172 10.26 0.96 -9.56
C GLN A 172 10.21 -0.27 -10.45
N ASN A 173 10.38 -0.10 -11.77
CA ASN A 173 10.40 -1.20 -12.73
C ASN A 173 11.57 -2.18 -12.43
N VAL A 174 12.75 -1.64 -12.11
CA VAL A 174 13.94 -2.44 -11.76
C VAL A 174 13.70 -3.20 -10.45
N PHE A 175 13.27 -2.50 -9.39
CA PHE A 175 13.02 -3.12 -8.09
C PHE A 175 11.91 -4.17 -8.15
N ALA A 176 10.83 -3.92 -8.91
CA ALA A 176 9.78 -4.91 -9.15
C ALA A 176 10.33 -6.19 -9.79
N THR A 177 11.20 -6.04 -10.78
CA THR A 177 11.85 -7.18 -11.44
C THR A 177 12.76 -7.94 -10.47
N CYS A 178 13.59 -7.22 -9.69
CA CYS A 178 14.46 -7.83 -8.68
C CYS A 178 13.68 -8.59 -7.60
N LYS A 179 12.53 -8.06 -7.15
CA LYS A 179 11.65 -8.74 -6.18
C LYS A 179 11.16 -10.08 -6.71
N VAL A 180 10.64 -10.10 -7.95
CA VAL A 180 10.17 -11.33 -8.59
C VAL A 180 11.31 -12.34 -8.70
N VAL A 181 12.51 -11.92 -9.09
CA VAL A 181 13.69 -12.79 -9.14
C VAL A 181 14.03 -13.35 -7.76
N ALA A 182 14.00 -12.53 -6.70
CA ALA A 182 14.23 -13.00 -5.33
C ALA A 182 13.21 -14.06 -4.90
N CYS A 183 11.93 -13.87 -5.24
CA CYS A 183 10.89 -14.89 -5.02
C CYS A 183 11.21 -16.19 -5.77
N LEU A 184 11.63 -16.10 -7.03
CA LEU A 184 11.97 -17.27 -7.85
C LEU A 184 13.18 -18.03 -7.29
N VAL A 185 14.16 -17.35 -6.71
CA VAL A 185 15.31 -18.00 -6.04
C VAL A 185 14.85 -18.84 -4.84
N VAL A 186 13.93 -18.30 -4.02
CA VAL A 186 13.35 -19.05 -2.90
C VAL A 186 12.57 -20.27 -3.39
N ILE A 187 11.74 -20.09 -4.42
CA ILE A 187 10.97 -21.18 -5.02
C ILE A 187 11.90 -22.27 -5.57
N ALA A 188 12.96 -21.89 -6.29
CA ALA A 188 13.94 -22.82 -6.84
C ALA A 188 14.66 -23.61 -5.73
N GLY A 189 15.03 -22.96 -4.62
CA GLY A 189 15.62 -23.64 -3.47
C GLY A 189 14.68 -24.67 -2.84
N GLY A 190 13.39 -24.35 -2.70
CA GLY A 190 12.38 -25.30 -2.23
C GLY A 190 12.17 -26.48 -3.19
N LEU A 191 12.10 -26.21 -4.50
CA LEU A 191 11.97 -27.26 -5.52
C LEU A 191 13.19 -28.20 -5.55
N PHE A 192 14.39 -27.67 -5.32
CA PHE A 192 15.61 -28.48 -5.23
C PHE A 192 15.59 -29.45 -4.05
N GLU A 193 15.10 -29.01 -2.89
CA GLU A 193 14.95 -29.85 -1.70
C GLU A 193 13.88 -30.95 -1.90
N LEU A 194 12.78 -30.62 -2.60
CA LEU A 194 11.78 -31.60 -3.01
C LEU A 194 12.34 -32.63 -4.00
N TRP A 195 13.16 -32.19 -4.95
CA TRP A 195 13.81 -33.10 -5.90
C TRP A 195 14.78 -34.08 -5.23
N GLN A 196 15.42 -33.68 -4.12
CA GLN A 196 16.24 -34.56 -3.29
C GLN A 196 15.43 -35.57 -2.45
N GLY A 197 14.09 -35.59 -2.57
CA GLY A 197 13.23 -36.55 -1.89
C GLY A 197 12.87 -36.18 -0.45
N ARG A 198 13.17 -34.96 0.01
CA ARG A 198 12.91 -34.49 1.38
C ARG A 198 11.47 -33.99 1.54
N VAL A 199 10.51 -34.87 1.29
CA VAL A 199 9.06 -34.54 1.26
C VAL A 199 8.35 -34.73 2.61
N GLU A 200 9.02 -35.36 3.59
CA GLU A 200 8.43 -35.73 4.89
C GLU A 200 7.83 -34.55 5.67
N ARG A 201 8.30 -33.34 5.43
CA ARG A 201 7.75 -32.13 6.07
C ARG A 201 6.38 -31.73 5.52
N LEU A 202 6.16 -31.97 4.23
CA LEU A 202 4.90 -31.63 3.56
C LEU A 202 3.84 -32.73 3.70
N THR A 203 4.23 -33.97 4.01
CA THR A 203 3.30 -35.10 4.15
C THR A 203 2.36 -34.99 5.34
N SER A 204 2.68 -34.13 6.32
CA SER A 204 1.78 -33.78 7.43
C SER A 204 0.43 -33.21 6.95
N GLY A 205 0.37 -32.62 5.75
CA GLY A 205 -0.86 -32.20 5.11
C GLY A 205 -1.73 -31.30 6.00
N PHE A 206 -2.93 -31.76 6.32
CA PHE A 206 -3.90 -31.06 7.18
C PHE A 206 -3.89 -31.50 8.65
N ALA A 207 -2.92 -32.31 9.06
CA ALA A 207 -2.80 -32.73 10.46
C ALA A 207 -2.58 -31.51 11.37
N GLY A 208 -3.40 -31.37 12.43
CA GLY A 208 -3.32 -30.23 13.35
C GLY A 208 -4.01 -28.95 12.87
N SER A 209 -4.80 -29.01 11.80
CA SER A 209 -5.62 -27.88 11.33
C SER A 209 -6.48 -27.30 12.45
N THR A 210 -6.44 -25.98 12.61
CA THR A 210 -7.34 -25.30 13.55
C THR A 210 -8.79 -25.44 13.10
N THR A 211 -9.69 -25.59 14.07
CA THR A 211 -11.15 -25.53 13.87
C THR A 211 -11.77 -24.28 14.47
N SER A 212 -10.99 -23.49 15.19
CA SER A 212 -11.47 -22.29 15.87
C SER A 212 -11.66 -21.13 14.87
N LEU A 213 -12.85 -20.54 14.88
CA LEU A 213 -13.18 -19.41 14.01
C LEU A 213 -12.24 -18.21 14.23
N GLY A 214 -11.78 -17.99 15.46
CA GLY A 214 -10.81 -16.95 15.81
C GLY A 214 -9.46 -17.13 15.13
N SER A 215 -8.86 -18.33 15.22
CA SER A 215 -7.57 -18.58 14.57
C SER A 215 -7.68 -18.60 13.05
N ILE A 216 -8.80 -19.08 12.49
CA ILE A 216 -9.06 -18.96 11.04
C ILE A 216 -9.05 -17.48 10.63
N ALA A 217 -9.76 -16.62 11.36
CA ALA A 217 -9.81 -15.19 11.08
C ALA A 217 -8.41 -14.54 11.12
N LEU A 218 -7.62 -14.86 12.14
CA LEU A 218 -6.25 -14.34 12.30
C LEU A 218 -5.31 -14.85 11.19
N ALA A 219 -5.45 -16.10 10.74
CA ALA A 219 -4.69 -16.61 9.61
C ALA A 219 -5.00 -15.83 8.31
N PHE A 220 -6.28 -15.57 8.04
CA PHE A 220 -6.70 -14.75 6.90
C PHE A 220 -6.23 -13.30 7.02
N TYR A 221 -6.24 -12.74 8.23
CA TYR A 221 -5.74 -11.39 8.49
C TYR A 221 -4.26 -11.26 8.12
N SER A 222 -3.41 -12.19 8.59
CA SER A 222 -1.98 -12.20 8.28
C SER A 222 -1.70 -12.41 6.79
N GLY A 223 -2.49 -13.27 6.13
CA GLY A 223 -2.41 -13.49 4.69
C GLY A 223 -2.80 -12.24 3.89
N LEU A 224 -3.96 -11.65 4.18
CA LEU A 224 -4.47 -10.48 3.47
C LEU A 224 -3.59 -9.24 3.65
N TRP A 225 -2.92 -9.09 4.80
CA TRP A 225 -1.87 -8.08 4.99
C TRP A 225 -0.76 -8.22 3.94
N ALA A 226 -0.28 -9.43 3.67
CA ALA A 226 0.77 -9.64 2.68
C ALA A 226 0.32 -9.36 1.24
N TYR A 227 -0.99 -9.41 0.97
CA TYR A 227 -1.57 -9.07 -0.33
C TYR A 227 -1.97 -7.60 -0.45
N ASP A 228 -1.79 -6.75 0.57
CA ASP A 228 -2.16 -5.35 0.47
C ASP A 228 -1.38 -4.61 -0.63
N GLY A 229 -2.00 -3.63 -1.27
CA GLY A 229 -1.35 -2.80 -2.29
C GLY A 229 -1.84 -2.97 -3.73
N TRP A 230 -2.80 -3.87 -3.98
CA TRP A 230 -3.43 -4.00 -5.29
C TRP A 230 -4.20 -2.73 -5.71
N SER A 231 -4.67 -1.91 -4.76
CA SER A 231 -5.35 -0.64 -5.04
C SER A 231 -4.39 0.50 -5.40
N SER A 232 -3.07 0.30 -5.26
CA SER A 232 -2.07 1.34 -5.52
C SER A 232 -2.21 1.94 -6.93
N VAL A 233 -2.49 1.10 -7.94
CA VAL A 233 -2.68 1.53 -9.34
C VAL A 233 -3.80 2.55 -9.52
N THR A 234 -4.85 2.48 -8.70
CA THR A 234 -5.99 3.40 -8.81
C THR A 234 -5.73 4.74 -8.12
N THR A 235 -4.70 4.85 -7.27
CA THR A 235 -4.31 6.12 -6.63
C THR A 235 -3.68 7.10 -7.61
N VAL A 236 -3.07 6.59 -8.69
CA VAL A 236 -2.32 7.36 -9.71
C VAL A 236 -3.00 7.31 -11.08
N THR A 237 -4.33 7.18 -11.09
CA THR A 237 -5.13 6.99 -12.31
C THR A 237 -4.86 8.04 -13.38
N GLU A 238 -4.62 9.31 -13.03
CA GLU A 238 -4.39 10.39 -14.01
C GLU A 238 -3.03 10.30 -14.72
N GLU A 239 -2.04 9.62 -14.13
CA GLU A 239 -0.71 9.42 -14.70
C GLU A 239 -0.62 8.15 -15.55
N ILE A 240 -1.65 7.30 -15.52
CA ILE A 240 -1.72 6.06 -16.31
C ILE A 240 -2.15 6.37 -17.75
N GLN A 241 -1.42 5.81 -18.72
CA GLN A 241 -1.81 5.82 -20.12
C GLN A 241 -3.00 4.90 -20.33
N LYS A 242 -4.08 5.37 -20.98
CA LYS A 242 -5.30 4.60 -21.25
C LYS A 242 -5.83 3.85 -19.99
N PRO A 243 -6.20 4.57 -18.92
CA PRO A 243 -6.54 3.98 -17.62
C PRO A 243 -7.68 2.97 -17.71
N GLU A 244 -8.66 3.22 -18.59
CA GLU A 244 -9.81 2.36 -18.88
C GLU A 244 -9.46 0.92 -19.27
N VAL A 245 -8.27 0.74 -19.86
CA VAL A 245 -7.77 -0.56 -20.33
C VAL A 245 -6.62 -1.05 -19.46
N ASN A 246 -5.71 -0.15 -19.08
CA ASN A 246 -4.48 -0.53 -18.41
C ASN A 246 -4.67 -0.81 -16.91
N ILE A 247 -5.64 -0.19 -16.23
CA ILE A 247 -5.95 -0.50 -14.83
C ILE A 247 -6.52 -1.92 -14.67
N PRO A 248 -7.57 -2.34 -15.41
CA PRO A 248 -8.08 -3.70 -15.31
C PRO A 248 -7.04 -4.74 -15.73
N ARG A 249 -6.28 -4.48 -16.81
CA ARG A 249 -5.25 -5.40 -17.30
C ARG A 249 -4.10 -5.59 -16.32
N SER A 250 -3.62 -4.51 -15.69
CA SER A 250 -2.53 -4.63 -14.73
C SER A 250 -2.95 -5.47 -13.53
N ILE A 251 -4.18 -5.34 -13.05
CA ILE A 251 -4.72 -6.13 -11.92
C ILE A 251 -4.84 -7.61 -12.28
N VAL A 252 -5.45 -7.94 -13.43
CA VAL A 252 -5.66 -9.33 -13.88
C VAL A 252 -4.33 -10.05 -14.14
N ILE A 253 -3.26 -9.32 -14.46
CA ILE A 253 -1.92 -9.90 -14.64
C ILE A 253 -1.16 -9.99 -13.32
N ALA A 254 -1.10 -8.90 -12.55
CA ALA A 254 -0.24 -8.80 -11.38
C ALA A 254 -0.75 -9.65 -10.20
N VAL A 255 -2.04 -9.60 -9.88
CA VAL A 255 -2.56 -10.26 -8.67
C VAL A 255 -2.47 -11.80 -8.75
N PRO A 256 -2.83 -12.46 -9.87
CA PRO A 256 -2.64 -13.90 -10.00
C PRO A 256 -1.16 -14.31 -10.01
N LEU A 257 -0.29 -13.52 -10.65
CA LEU A 257 1.16 -13.75 -10.62
C LEU A 257 1.69 -13.75 -9.19
N ILE A 258 1.33 -12.73 -8.40
CA ILE A 258 1.76 -12.62 -7.00
C ILE A 258 1.18 -13.77 -6.17
N THR A 259 -0.07 -14.17 -6.44
CA THR A 259 -0.70 -15.31 -5.76
C THR A 259 0.07 -16.59 -6.01
N ALA A 260 0.44 -16.87 -7.27
CA ALA A 260 1.24 -18.03 -7.62
C ALA A 260 2.62 -17.99 -6.95
N LEU A 261 3.27 -16.83 -6.93
CA LEU A 261 4.56 -16.64 -6.25
C LEU A 261 4.43 -16.89 -4.75
N TYR A 262 3.45 -16.31 -4.08
CA TYR A 262 3.29 -16.43 -2.62
C TYR A 262 2.97 -17.84 -2.17
N VAL A 263 2.06 -18.53 -2.87
CA VAL A 263 1.75 -19.94 -2.55
C VAL A 263 2.99 -20.81 -2.77
N SER A 264 3.71 -20.60 -3.88
CA SER A 264 4.93 -21.35 -4.19
C SER A 264 6.06 -21.08 -3.19
N MET A 265 6.21 -19.84 -2.74
CA MET A 265 7.19 -19.46 -1.71
C MET A 265 6.86 -20.10 -0.37
N ASN A 266 5.60 -20.09 0.05
CA ASN A 266 5.19 -20.74 1.30
C ASN A 266 5.40 -22.26 1.22
N ALA A 267 5.12 -22.89 0.08
CA ALA A 267 5.43 -24.29 -0.14
C ALA A 267 6.94 -24.56 -0.05
N ALA A 268 7.77 -23.67 -0.61
CA ALA A 268 9.23 -23.75 -0.52
C ALA A 268 9.72 -23.60 0.93
N TYR A 269 9.18 -22.66 1.70
CA TYR A 269 9.51 -22.51 3.13
C TYR A 269 9.18 -23.77 3.92
N LEU A 270 8.00 -24.35 3.71
CA LEU A 270 7.53 -25.55 4.39
C LEU A 270 8.26 -26.83 3.96
N ALA A 271 8.89 -26.85 2.78
CA ALA A 271 9.76 -27.94 2.36
C ALA A 271 11.13 -27.93 3.09
N VAL A 272 11.61 -26.74 3.46
CA VAL A 272 12.96 -26.54 4.02
C VAL A 272 12.96 -26.43 5.54
N LEU A 273 11.98 -25.72 6.12
CA LEU A 273 11.91 -25.40 7.54
C LEU A 273 10.87 -26.25 8.26
N ASP A 274 11.14 -26.59 9.51
CA ASP A 274 10.18 -27.29 10.37
C ASP A 274 9.14 -26.29 10.94
N ILE A 275 7.92 -26.75 11.25
CA ILE A 275 6.84 -25.86 11.74
C ILE A 275 7.28 -25.02 12.96
N PRO A 276 7.91 -25.60 14.01
CA PRO A 276 8.35 -24.80 15.16
C PRO A 276 9.44 -23.78 14.79
N GLU A 277 10.32 -24.11 13.85
CA GLU A 277 11.39 -23.22 13.37
C GLU A 277 10.81 -22.03 12.60
N MET A 278 9.84 -22.29 11.73
CA MET A 278 9.16 -21.25 10.95
C MET A 278 8.33 -20.32 11.84
N ILE A 279 7.66 -20.85 12.87
CA ILE A 279 6.88 -20.06 13.82
C ILE A 279 7.79 -19.22 14.72
N ALA A 280 8.90 -19.77 15.19
CA ALA A 280 9.84 -19.06 16.07
C ALA A 280 10.64 -17.97 15.34
N SER A 281 10.78 -18.07 14.01
CA SER A 281 11.53 -17.09 13.24
C SER A 281 10.75 -15.79 13.01
N PRO A 282 11.29 -14.63 13.41
CA PRO A 282 10.70 -13.33 13.07
C PRO A 282 10.83 -13.01 11.56
N ALA A 283 11.71 -13.72 10.86
CA ALA A 283 12.07 -13.51 9.47
C ALA A 283 12.24 -14.86 8.75
N VAL A 284 11.14 -15.41 8.25
CA VAL A 284 11.13 -16.76 7.65
C VAL A 284 12.08 -16.86 6.46
N GLY A 285 12.20 -15.79 5.67
CA GLY A 285 13.13 -15.73 4.54
C GLY A 285 14.59 -15.94 4.96
N LEU A 286 15.03 -15.34 6.07
CA LEU A 286 16.42 -15.48 6.53
C LEU A 286 16.71 -16.89 7.00
N ALA A 287 15.80 -17.48 7.79
CA ALA A 287 15.92 -18.88 8.22
C ALA A 287 16.01 -19.83 7.02
N PHE A 288 15.20 -19.60 5.99
CA PHE A 288 15.29 -20.34 4.72
C PHE A 288 16.66 -20.16 4.05
N GLY A 289 17.17 -18.92 3.97
CA GLY A 289 18.46 -18.62 3.34
C GLY A 289 19.64 -19.31 4.01
N GLU A 290 19.67 -19.34 5.35
CA GLU A 290 20.69 -20.05 6.12
C GLU A 290 20.66 -21.56 5.86
N ARG A 291 19.45 -22.13 5.73
CA ARG A 291 19.27 -23.58 5.58
C ARG A 291 19.47 -24.09 4.15
N ALA A 292 18.99 -23.35 3.15
CA ALA A 292 18.95 -23.80 1.76
C ALA A 292 20.03 -23.20 0.85
N LEU A 293 20.48 -21.96 1.11
CA LEU A 293 21.35 -21.23 0.16
C LEU A 293 22.83 -21.25 0.53
N GLY A 294 23.20 -21.65 1.75
CA GLY A 294 24.58 -21.79 2.20
C GLY A 294 25.42 -20.52 1.92
N PRO A 295 26.44 -20.57 1.04
CA PRO A 295 27.25 -19.40 0.67
C PRO A 295 26.44 -18.22 0.11
N PHE A 296 25.29 -18.49 -0.50
CA PHE A 296 24.41 -17.49 -1.11
C PHE A 296 23.35 -16.92 -0.15
N ARG A 297 23.45 -17.20 1.15
CA ARG A 297 22.51 -16.71 2.18
C ARG A 297 22.29 -15.19 2.16
N PHE A 298 23.28 -14.41 1.71
CA PHE A 298 23.22 -12.95 1.63
C PHE A 298 22.20 -12.43 0.58
N ILE A 299 21.78 -13.26 -0.37
CA ILE A 299 20.81 -12.88 -1.41
C ILE A 299 19.45 -12.53 -0.78
N ILE A 300 19.06 -13.23 0.29
CA ILE A 300 17.77 -12.99 0.94
C ILE A 300 17.70 -11.59 1.58
N PRO A 301 18.59 -11.20 2.53
CA PRO A 301 18.52 -9.87 3.12
C PRO A 301 18.65 -8.76 2.09
N LEU A 302 19.47 -8.95 1.05
CA LEU A 302 19.57 -8.01 -0.07
C LEU A 302 18.24 -7.88 -0.84
N GLY A 303 17.59 -9.00 -1.16
CA GLY A 303 16.29 -9.04 -1.83
C GLY A 303 15.18 -8.39 -1.00
N VAL A 304 15.16 -8.66 0.31
CA VAL A 304 14.21 -8.03 1.25
C VAL A 304 14.43 -6.53 1.33
N ALA A 305 15.68 -6.07 1.43
CA ALA A 305 16.00 -4.64 1.46
C ALA A 305 15.58 -3.91 0.17
N ILE A 306 15.87 -4.48 -1.01
CA ILE A 306 15.39 -3.94 -2.29
C ILE A 306 13.86 -3.93 -2.33
N SER A 307 13.23 -4.97 -1.77
CA SER A 307 11.78 -5.07 -1.69
C SER A 307 11.16 -3.94 -0.86
N THR A 308 11.60 -3.80 0.39
CA THR A 308 11.03 -2.80 1.30
C THR A 308 11.29 -1.38 0.81
N PHE A 309 12.49 -1.09 0.29
CA PHE A 309 12.80 0.22 -0.29
C PHE A 309 11.87 0.57 -1.47
N GLY A 310 11.69 -0.35 -2.43
CA GLY A 310 10.80 -0.13 -3.57
C GLY A 310 9.32 -0.01 -3.19
N CYS A 311 8.89 -0.72 -2.15
CA CYS A 311 7.54 -0.65 -1.62
C CYS A 311 7.27 0.73 -0.99
N ALA A 312 8.14 1.18 -0.07
CA ALA A 312 8.05 2.50 0.55
C ALA A 312 8.09 3.64 -0.48
N LEU A 313 8.96 3.52 -1.50
CA LEU A 313 9.04 4.46 -2.60
C LEU A 313 7.71 4.61 -3.36
N SER A 314 7.02 3.50 -3.63
CA SER A 314 5.73 3.50 -4.31
C SER A 314 4.56 3.98 -3.44
N ILE A 315 4.56 3.64 -2.15
CA ILE A 315 3.50 4.13 -1.23
C ILE A 315 3.60 5.65 -1.08
N GLN A 316 4.81 6.19 -0.87
CA GLN A 316 5.01 7.64 -0.81
C GLN A 316 4.63 8.31 -2.14
N PHE A 317 4.92 7.67 -3.28
CA PHE A 317 4.50 8.17 -4.59
C PHE A 317 2.97 8.27 -4.69
N GLY A 318 2.22 7.26 -4.25
CA GLY A 318 0.75 7.24 -4.27
C GLY A 318 0.09 8.26 -3.33
N VAL A 319 0.50 8.31 -2.05
CA VAL A 319 -0.11 9.20 -1.05
C VAL A 319 0.04 10.68 -1.40
N THR A 320 1.10 11.06 -2.09
CA THR A 320 1.32 12.47 -2.47
C THR A 320 0.31 12.95 -3.50
N ARG A 321 -0.25 12.04 -4.32
CA ARG A 321 -1.35 12.34 -5.25
C ARG A 321 -2.67 12.48 -4.51
N LEU A 322 -2.90 11.65 -3.49
CA LEU A 322 -4.02 11.83 -2.59
C LEU A 322 -3.96 13.22 -1.91
N CYS A 323 -2.81 13.62 -1.36
CA CYS A 323 -2.62 14.95 -0.79
C CYS A 323 -2.91 16.06 -1.80
N TYR A 324 -2.38 15.92 -3.03
CA TYR A 324 -2.56 16.87 -4.11
C TYR A 324 -4.05 17.08 -4.44
N VAL A 325 -4.79 16.00 -4.70
CA VAL A 325 -6.22 16.07 -5.05
C VAL A 325 -7.07 16.54 -3.86
N ALA A 326 -6.78 16.09 -2.64
CA ALA A 326 -7.48 16.56 -1.45
C ALA A 326 -7.28 18.06 -1.19
N ALA A 327 -6.08 18.58 -1.48
CA ALA A 327 -5.80 20.01 -1.36
C ALA A 327 -6.49 20.85 -2.45
N GLN A 328 -6.63 20.33 -3.67
CA GLN A 328 -7.38 21.01 -4.74
C GLN A 328 -8.87 21.19 -4.41
N GLU A 329 -9.46 20.19 -3.76
CA GLU A 329 -10.86 20.22 -3.31
C GLU A 329 -11.06 21.02 -2.00
N GLY A 330 -10.00 21.65 -1.48
CA GLY A 330 -10.05 22.44 -0.24
C GLY A 330 -10.18 21.62 1.05
N HIS A 331 -9.94 20.31 0.98
CA HIS A 331 -9.93 19.40 2.14
C HIS A 331 -8.56 19.32 2.82
N MET A 332 -7.53 19.95 2.26
CA MET A 332 -6.19 20.07 2.85
C MET A 332 -5.60 21.46 2.60
N ALA A 333 -4.46 21.74 3.23
CA ALA A 333 -3.73 23.00 3.03
C ALA A 333 -3.39 23.20 1.54
N GLN A 334 -3.73 24.37 1.01
CA GLN A 334 -3.64 24.66 -0.43
C GLN A 334 -2.21 24.50 -0.97
N ALA A 335 -1.19 24.78 -0.16
CA ALA A 335 0.22 24.61 -0.51
C ALA A 335 0.58 23.17 -0.93
N LEU A 336 -0.15 22.16 -0.46
CA LEU A 336 0.07 20.75 -0.81
C LEU A 336 -0.41 20.40 -2.22
N SER A 337 -1.28 21.23 -2.81
CA SER A 337 -1.69 21.10 -4.22
C SER A 337 -0.67 21.69 -5.20
N TYR A 338 0.39 22.35 -4.72
CA TYR A 338 1.32 23.05 -5.61
C TYR A 338 2.30 22.08 -6.28
N VAL A 339 2.66 22.42 -7.51
CA VAL A 339 3.51 21.59 -8.38
C VAL A 339 4.78 22.36 -8.70
N HIS A 340 5.91 21.66 -8.70
CA HIS A 340 7.21 22.25 -9.04
C HIS A 340 7.25 22.65 -10.54
N ILE A 341 7.72 23.86 -10.83
CA ILE A 341 7.65 24.49 -12.18
C ILE A 341 8.32 23.62 -13.27
N THR A 342 9.54 23.15 -13.03
CA THR A 342 10.31 22.37 -14.03
C THR A 342 10.08 20.86 -13.95
N ARG A 343 9.92 20.32 -12.73
CA ARG A 343 9.87 18.87 -12.47
C ARG A 343 8.46 18.29 -12.56
N MET A 344 7.42 19.12 -12.48
CA MET A 344 6.01 18.70 -12.53
C MET A 344 5.63 17.71 -11.41
N THR A 345 6.32 17.77 -10.27
CA THR A 345 6.09 16.91 -9.09
C THR A 345 5.43 17.70 -7.96
N PRO A 346 4.56 17.07 -7.14
CA PRO A 346 3.93 17.72 -5.98
C PRO A 346 4.90 17.80 -4.79
N ALA A 347 5.98 18.58 -4.94
CA ALA A 347 7.11 18.60 -3.99
C ALA A 347 6.71 18.87 -2.51
N PRO A 348 5.80 19.82 -2.18
CA PRO A 348 5.43 20.09 -0.79
C PRO A 348 4.71 18.90 -0.14
N ALA A 349 3.84 18.22 -0.89
CA ALA A 349 3.15 17.02 -0.41
C ALA A 349 4.13 15.87 -0.13
N VAL A 350 5.13 15.69 -1.01
CA VAL A 350 6.17 14.68 -0.85
C VAL A 350 7.02 14.96 0.39
N ALA A 351 7.44 16.22 0.58
CA ALA A 351 8.22 16.65 1.74
C ALA A 351 7.46 16.48 3.06
N MET A 352 6.19 16.91 3.11
CA MET A 352 5.32 16.71 4.28
C MET A 352 5.22 15.23 4.64
N GLN A 353 4.98 14.35 3.66
CA GLN A 353 4.90 12.91 3.90
C GLN A 353 6.21 12.31 4.42
N GLY A 354 7.35 12.72 3.85
CA GLY A 354 8.66 12.30 4.35
C GLY A 354 8.92 12.73 5.79
N ILE A 355 8.53 13.96 6.16
CA ILE A 355 8.67 14.49 7.52
C ILE A 355 7.79 13.72 8.52
N ILE A 356 6.52 13.48 8.18
CA ILE A 356 5.60 12.77 9.08
C ILE A 356 6.07 11.31 9.24
N ALA A 357 6.47 10.64 8.16
CA ALA A 357 7.03 9.29 8.24
C ALA A 357 8.30 9.25 9.11
N ALA A 358 9.19 10.25 8.99
CA ALA A 358 10.36 10.37 9.85
C ALA A 358 9.99 10.55 11.33
N ALA A 359 8.94 11.33 11.64
CA ALA A 359 8.45 11.49 13.00
C ALA A 359 7.92 10.16 13.60
N PHE A 360 7.15 9.39 12.83
CA PHE A 360 6.66 8.06 13.26
C PHE A 360 7.79 7.06 13.52
N MET A 361 8.88 7.13 12.75
CA MET A 361 10.05 6.28 12.99
C MET A 361 10.75 6.62 14.32
N LEU A 362 10.65 7.87 14.80
CA LEU A 362 11.24 8.29 16.06
C LEU A 362 10.36 7.94 17.27
N SER A 363 9.03 7.86 17.11
CA SER A 363 8.08 7.64 18.22
C SER A 363 7.98 6.19 18.72
N GLY A 364 8.44 5.20 17.94
CA GLY A 364 8.81 3.87 18.43
C GLY A 364 7.69 2.96 18.96
N ASP A 365 6.88 2.39 18.05
CA ASP A 365 6.32 1.02 18.14
C ASP A 365 5.75 0.63 16.77
N VAL A 366 6.52 -0.14 16.01
CA VAL A 366 6.19 -0.55 14.63
C VAL A 366 5.00 -1.52 14.60
N ILE A 367 4.89 -2.40 15.59
CA ILE A 367 3.92 -3.50 15.57
C ILE A 367 2.52 -2.94 15.88
N ALA A 368 2.40 -2.07 16.88
CA ALA A 368 1.13 -1.40 17.17
C ALA A 368 0.62 -0.56 15.98
N LEU A 369 1.52 0.02 15.18
CA LEU A 369 1.17 0.78 13.98
C LEU A 369 0.62 -0.12 12.85
N ILE A 370 1.13 -1.35 12.69
CA ILE A 370 0.65 -2.30 11.67
C ILE A 370 -0.78 -2.76 11.96
N ASP A 371 -1.05 -3.18 13.20
CA ASP A 371 -2.39 -3.64 13.60
C ASP A 371 -3.41 -2.52 13.42
N PHE A 372 -3.02 -1.31 13.80
CA PHE A 372 -3.80 -0.10 13.64
C PHE A 372 -4.09 0.24 12.17
N ALA A 373 -3.07 0.19 11.31
CA ALA A 373 -3.20 0.50 9.88
C ALA A 373 -4.11 -0.51 9.17
N SER A 374 -3.95 -1.80 9.45
CA SER A 374 -4.70 -2.88 8.81
C SER A 374 -6.21 -2.77 9.04
N PHE A 375 -6.63 -2.48 10.28
CA PHE A 375 -8.04 -2.22 10.61
C PHE A 375 -8.61 -1.07 9.77
N LEU A 376 -7.90 0.05 9.70
CA LEU A 376 -8.35 1.23 8.98
C LEU A 376 -8.40 1.00 7.47
N ILE A 377 -7.42 0.31 6.88
CA ILE A 377 -7.41 -0.04 5.45
C ILE A 377 -8.68 -0.81 5.10
N TRP A 378 -8.98 -1.88 5.83
CA TRP A 378 -10.17 -2.70 5.56
C TRP A 378 -11.48 -1.96 5.81
N PHE A 379 -11.54 -1.10 6.82
CA PHE A 379 -12.69 -0.22 7.04
C PHE A 379 -12.96 0.67 5.81
N PHE A 380 -11.94 1.37 5.30
CA PHE A 380 -12.09 2.22 4.12
C PHE A 380 -12.32 1.44 2.83
N TYR A 381 -11.78 0.23 2.69
CA TYR A 381 -12.13 -0.68 1.58
C TYR A 381 -13.61 -1.07 1.61
N GLY A 382 -14.15 -1.36 2.79
CA GLY A 382 -15.59 -1.58 2.96
C GLY A 382 -16.41 -0.36 2.54
N CYS A 383 -16.04 0.84 2.99
CA CYS A 383 -16.68 2.07 2.56
C CYS A 383 -16.59 2.27 1.03
N ALA A 384 -15.45 1.93 0.40
CA ALA A 384 -15.28 2.03 -1.05
C ALA A 384 -16.26 1.10 -1.80
N MET A 385 -16.51 -0.11 -1.27
CA MET A 385 -17.53 -0.99 -1.84
C MET A 385 -18.94 -0.40 -1.72
N VAL A 386 -19.27 0.25 -0.61
CA VAL A 386 -20.54 0.99 -0.47
C VAL A 386 -20.61 2.11 -1.51
N SER A 387 -19.54 2.86 -1.72
CA SER A 387 -19.44 3.87 -2.78
C SER A 387 -19.73 3.29 -4.17
N LEU A 388 -19.15 2.14 -4.51
CA LEU A 388 -19.41 1.49 -5.79
C LEU A 388 -20.89 1.13 -5.96
N LEU A 389 -21.52 0.56 -4.93
CA LEU A 389 -22.93 0.20 -4.93
C LEU A 389 -23.84 1.43 -5.03
N VAL A 390 -23.46 2.54 -4.37
CA VAL A 390 -24.17 3.82 -4.45
C VAL A 390 -24.04 4.42 -5.86
N LEU A 391 -22.83 4.45 -6.42
CA LEU A 391 -22.57 4.97 -7.78
C LEU A 391 -23.32 4.19 -8.86
N ARG A 392 -23.58 2.89 -8.66
CA ARG A 392 -24.45 2.09 -9.55
C ARG A 392 -25.89 2.59 -9.59
N LYS A 393 -26.40 3.13 -8.49
CA LYS A 393 -27.75 3.67 -8.40
C LYS A 393 -27.81 5.14 -8.81
N THR A 394 -26.88 5.96 -8.34
CA THR A 394 -26.89 7.42 -8.61
C THR A 394 -26.41 7.76 -10.02
N LYS A 395 -25.43 7.02 -10.55
CA LYS A 395 -24.84 7.21 -11.89
C LYS A 395 -25.00 5.96 -12.75
N ALA A 396 -26.27 5.57 -12.98
CA ALA A 396 -26.61 4.38 -13.75
C ALA A 396 -26.25 4.50 -15.25
N ASN A 397 -26.37 5.71 -15.83
CA ASN A 397 -26.20 5.95 -17.27
C ASN A 397 -24.75 6.29 -17.68
N VAL A 398 -23.81 6.36 -16.74
CA VAL A 398 -22.41 6.67 -17.06
C VAL A 398 -21.78 5.47 -17.75
N HIS A 399 -21.01 5.72 -18.82
CA HIS A 399 -20.25 4.68 -19.51
C HIS A 399 -19.27 4.00 -18.54
N ARG A 400 -19.36 2.67 -18.41
CA ARG A 400 -18.47 1.87 -17.58
C ARG A 400 -17.63 0.98 -18.49
N PRO A 401 -16.36 1.33 -18.74
CA PRO A 401 -15.48 0.53 -19.59
C PRO A 401 -15.29 -0.89 -19.03
N TYR A 402 -15.29 -1.00 -17.70
CA TYR A 402 -15.20 -2.24 -16.96
C TYR A 402 -16.30 -2.31 -15.89
N LYS A 403 -16.92 -3.47 -15.70
CA LYS A 403 -18.00 -3.67 -14.72
C LYS A 403 -17.90 -5.07 -14.10
N VAL A 404 -17.79 -5.14 -12.77
CA VAL A 404 -17.81 -6.41 -12.04
C VAL A 404 -19.24 -6.90 -11.76
N PRO A 405 -19.49 -8.21 -11.65
CA PRO A 405 -20.74 -8.71 -11.09
C PRO A 405 -21.03 -8.12 -9.70
N THR A 406 -22.28 -7.71 -9.42
CA THR A 406 -22.67 -7.06 -8.14
C THR A 406 -22.40 -7.92 -6.90
N ILE A 407 -22.34 -9.24 -7.06
CA ILE A 407 -22.03 -10.15 -5.96
C ILE A 407 -20.61 -9.94 -5.41
N ILE A 408 -19.67 -9.49 -6.24
CA ILE A 408 -18.27 -9.26 -5.86
C ILE A 408 -18.14 -8.13 -4.84
N PRO A 409 -18.60 -6.88 -5.09
CA PRO A 409 -18.49 -5.83 -4.09
C PRO A 409 -19.30 -6.09 -2.82
N ILE A 410 -20.41 -6.84 -2.90
CA ILE A 410 -21.15 -7.28 -1.72
C ILE A 410 -20.30 -8.26 -0.90
N PHE A 411 -19.68 -9.25 -1.54
CA PHE A 411 -18.79 -10.20 -0.87
C PHE A 411 -17.60 -9.49 -0.22
N ILE A 412 -16.93 -8.58 -0.93
CA ILE A 412 -15.79 -7.82 -0.38
C ILE A 412 -16.22 -6.90 0.77
N LEU A 413 -17.42 -6.32 0.71
CA LEU A 413 -17.99 -5.57 1.83
C LEU A 413 -18.18 -6.46 3.07
N LEU A 414 -18.69 -7.68 2.91
CA LEU A 414 -18.84 -8.63 4.01
C LEU A 414 -17.48 -9.03 4.61
N VAL A 415 -16.48 -9.28 3.77
CA VAL A 415 -15.10 -9.57 4.21
C VAL A 415 -14.51 -8.38 4.96
N ALA A 416 -14.70 -7.16 4.46
CA ALA A 416 -14.23 -5.94 5.13
C ALA A 416 -14.90 -5.73 6.50
N ILE A 417 -16.20 -6.00 6.63
CA ILE A 417 -16.91 -5.95 7.91
C ILE A 417 -16.36 -7.01 8.86
N PHE A 418 -16.17 -8.24 8.38
CA PHE A 418 -15.59 -9.32 9.18
C PHE A 418 -14.19 -8.96 9.71
N LEU A 419 -13.29 -8.46 8.85
CA LEU A 419 -11.91 -8.14 9.23
C LEU A 419 -11.77 -6.87 10.07
N SER A 420 -12.75 -5.97 10.03
CA SER A 420 -12.77 -4.80 10.90
C SER A 420 -13.37 -5.10 12.27
N VAL A 421 -14.39 -5.97 12.36
CA VAL A 421 -15.09 -6.27 13.62
C VAL A 421 -14.38 -7.37 14.42
N MET A 422 -13.88 -8.41 13.75
CA MET A 422 -13.34 -9.58 14.44
C MET A 422 -12.14 -9.26 15.35
N PRO A 423 -11.13 -8.46 14.93
CA PRO A 423 -10.02 -8.10 15.81
C PRO A 423 -10.46 -7.38 17.09
N ILE A 424 -11.47 -6.50 16.99
CA ILE A 424 -12.03 -5.77 18.13
C ILE A 424 -12.71 -6.73 19.11
N ALA A 425 -13.40 -7.75 18.59
CA ALA A 425 -14.09 -8.75 19.40
C ALA A 425 -13.13 -9.73 20.07
N THR A 426 -12.03 -10.09 19.41
CA THR A 426 -11.06 -11.08 19.91
C THR A 426 -10.02 -10.48 20.85
N ASP A 427 -9.57 -9.26 20.59
CA ASP A 427 -8.60 -8.54 21.41
C ASP A 427 -9.05 -7.09 21.56
N PRO A 428 -9.91 -6.77 22.56
CA PRO A 428 -10.40 -5.42 22.80
C PRO A 428 -9.29 -4.56 23.41
N SER A 429 -8.26 -4.28 22.61
CA SER A 429 -7.12 -3.46 22.98
C SER A 429 -7.46 -1.96 22.86
N PRO A 430 -6.83 -1.09 23.67
CA PRO A 430 -7.01 0.36 23.56
C PRO A 430 -6.65 0.93 22.17
N LYS A 431 -5.87 0.19 21.37
CA LYS A 431 -5.43 0.61 20.03
C LYS A 431 -6.61 0.92 19.10
N PHE A 432 -7.67 0.12 19.14
CA PHE A 432 -8.87 0.34 18.32
C PHE A 432 -9.68 1.57 18.78
N LEU A 433 -9.69 1.87 20.09
CA LEU A 433 -10.29 3.10 20.60
C LEU A 433 -9.54 4.34 20.10
N PHE A 434 -8.21 4.29 20.03
CA PHE A 434 -7.42 5.36 19.41
C PHE A 434 -7.73 5.53 17.92
N ALA A 435 -7.96 4.43 17.19
CA ALA A 435 -8.35 4.50 15.76
C ALA A 435 -9.69 5.20 15.57
N VAL A 436 -10.70 4.81 16.35
CA VAL A 436 -12.01 5.48 16.34
C VAL A 436 -11.89 6.94 16.79
N GLY A 437 -11.12 7.19 17.85
CA GLY A 437 -10.84 8.55 18.33
C GLY A 437 -10.18 9.43 17.27
N PHE A 438 -9.29 8.87 16.44
CA PHE A 438 -8.64 9.59 15.36
C PHE A 438 -9.55 9.84 14.15
N ILE A 439 -10.47 8.92 13.85
CA ILE A 439 -11.56 9.15 12.89
C ILE A 439 -12.44 10.31 13.37
N LEU A 440 -12.83 10.30 14.64
CA LEU A 440 -13.65 11.35 15.26
C LEU A 440 -12.93 12.69 15.33
N SER A 441 -11.61 12.70 15.56
CA SER A 441 -10.80 13.93 15.51
C SER A 441 -10.81 14.54 14.10
N GLY A 442 -10.82 13.70 13.06
CA GLY A 442 -11.06 14.14 11.68
C GLY A 442 -12.38 14.89 11.53
N VAL A 443 -13.47 14.39 12.12
CA VAL A 443 -14.77 15.09 12.11
C VAL A 443 -14.67 16.44 12.85
N ALA A 444 -13.96 16.49 13.99
CA ALA A 444 -13.76 17.71 14.75
C ALA A 444 -12.94 18.77 13.97
N VAL A 445 -11.96 18.35 13.16
CA VAL A 445 -11.15 19.23 12.28
C VAL A 445 -11.95 19.65 11.04
N TYR A 446 -12.80 18.78 10.49
CA TYR A 446 -13.63 19.07 9.32
C TYR A 446 -14.56 20.27 9.54
N ILE A 447 -15.20 20.34 10.71
CA ILE A 447 -16.20 21.37 11.04
C ILE A 447 -15.64 22.81 10.89
N PRO A 448 -14.58 23.23 11.61
CA PRO A 448 -14.07 24.59 11.53
C PRO A 448 -13.37 24.91 10.19
N PHE A 449 -12.56 23.98 9.68
CA PHE A 449 -11.65 24.27 8.57
C PHE A 449 -12.27 24.06 7.19
N VAL A 450 -13.11 23.03 7.03
CA VAL A 450 -13.72 22.70 5.72
C VAL A 450 -15.14 23.23 5.64
N TYR A 451 -15.98 22.95 6.64
CA TYR A 451 -17.38 23.37 6.61
C TYR A 451 -17.55 24.88 6.84
N TYR A 452 -16.95 25.43 7.90
CA TYR A 452 -16.96 26.86 8.17
C TYR A 452 -15.89 27.66 7.42
N LYS A 453 -14.98 27.00 6.69
CA LYS A 453 -13.89 27.62 5.91
C LYS A 453 -13.05 28.63 6.70
N LYS A 454 -12.87 28.40 8.01
CA LYS A 454 -12.04 29.29 8.84
C LYS A 454 -10.56 29.07 8.50
N LYS A 455 -9.94 30.08 7.90
CA LYS A 455 -8.50 30.08 7.60
C LYS A 455 -7.76 30.93 8.64
N PRO A 456 -6.93 30.34 9.52
CA PRO A 456 -5.98 31.09 10.32
C PRO A 456 -5.11 32.04 9.46
N SER A 457 -4.89 33.25 9.95
CA SER A 457 -4.17 34.32 9.25
C SER A 457 -2.72 33.96 8.91
N TRP A 458 -2.07 33.10 9.69
CA TRP A 458 -0.69 32.66 9.45
C TRP A 458 -0.53 31.68 8.27
N MET A 459 -1.63 31.06 7.79
CA MET A 459 -1.54 30.11 6.69
C MET A 459 -1.11 30.74 5.36
N GLU A 460 -1.41 32.02 5.14
CA GLU A 460 -0.98 32.74 3.93
C GLU A 460 0.53 32.92 3.91
N GLY A 461 1.12 33.34 5.02
CA GLY A 461 2.57 33.46 5.18
C GLY A 461 3.28 32.12 5.03
N LEU A 462 2.72 31.04 5.60
CA LEU A 462 3.25 29.68 5.41
C LEU A 462 3.16 29.23 3.95
N THR A 463 2.05 29.51 3.28
CA THR A 463 1.86 29.15 1.87
C THR A 463 2.87 29.86 0.98
N TYR A 464 3.10 31.16 1.20
CA TYR A 464 4.13 31.92 0.50
C TYR A 464 5.54 31.38 0.77
N PHE A 465 5.86 31.06 2.02
CA PHE A 465 7.15 30.46 2.38
C PHE A 465 7.37 29.13 1.65
N ILE A 466 6.35 28.25 1.60
CA ILE A 466 6.43 26.96 0.89
C ILE A 466 6.60 27.17 -0.62
N GLN A 467 5.92 28.17 -1.21
CA GLN A 467 6.07 28.51 -2.63
C GLN A 467 7.52 28.87 -2.98
N VAL A 468 8.12 29.75 -2.18
CA VAL A 468 9.50 30.20 -2.40
C VAL A 468 10.49 29.07 -2.12
N LEU A 469 10.30 28.32 -1.03
CA LEU A 469 11.23 27.25 -0.63
C LEU A 469 11.32 26.11 -1.65
N PHE A 470 10.19 25.73 -2.27
CA PHE A 470 10.13 24.61 -3.20
C PHE A 470 10.02 25.02 -4.68
N GLU A 471 10.00 26.31 -5.00
CA GLU A 471 9.75 26.84 -6.35
C GLU A 471 8.50 26.22 -7.00
N VAL A 472 7.40 26.23 -6.24
CA VAL A 472 6.14 25.57 -6.61
C VAL A 472 5.04 26.58 -6.91
N VAL A 473 4.17 26.23 -7.85
CA VAL A 473 3.05 27.07 -8.29
C VAL A 473 1.72 26.33 -8.17
N PRO A 474 0.60 27.06 -7.95
CA PRO A 474 -0.73 26.46 -8.02
C PRO A 474 -0.99 25.89 -9.42
N PRO A 475 -1.60 24.69 -9.52
CA PRO A 475 -2.07 24.16 -10.80
C PRO A 475 -3.19 25.06 -11.32
N ARG A 476 -3.14 25.50 -12.59
CA ARG A 476 -4.24 26.26 -13.20
C ARG A 476 -5.44 25.33 -13.39
N ILE A 477 -6.48 25.51 -12.58
CA ILE A 477 -7.78 24.85 -12.71
C ILE A 477 -8.44 25.43 -13.96
N SER A 478 -8.84 24.60 -14.92
CA SER A 478 -9.71 25.03 -16.01
C SER A 478 -11.01 25.54 -15.40
N ILE A 479 -11.22 26.84 -15.48
CA ILE A 479 -12.54 27.43 -15.35
C ILE A 479 -13.24 27.04 -16.65
N ASP A 480 -13.95 25.91 -16.63
CA ASP A 480 -14.91 25.57 -17.69
C ASP A 480 -16.14 26.50 -17.58
#